data_AF-A0A5C3P0G8-F1
#
_entry.id   AF-A0A5C3P0G8-F1
#
_cell.length_a   1.000
_cell.length_b   1.000
_cell.length_c   1.000
_cell.angle_alpha   90.00
_cell.angle_beta   90.00
_cell.angle_gamma   90.00
#
_symmetry.space_group_name_H-M   'P 1'
#
loop_
_entity.id
_entity.type
_entity.pdbx_description
1 polymer ?
#
loop_
_entity_poly.entity_id
_entity_poly.type
_entity_poly.pdbx_seq_one_letter_code
_entity_poly.pdbx_strand_id
1 'polypeptide(L)'
;MHGSMMEGPNDALEESIGAVLKIVGSCLNLVALSLAEIAPFGISPVLLKTTLGYLTQLEDLHLLDITQTYQDVLIGVLPNLRSLLLSFTFDSLCNPKTARETSDPFPFTRGHTSILEKLTLRDASLILDSEPFPHVRVLDLSHVFVPDGIHTLVRLFPGIEELMTRSFYLSSVTGDQLLLLTDPVSIDVQEVVQSARGEYMTLPVHERSWPHLRRVTTRDASELYYLGVLCPNGVVQLVMSNARPRADVMVDVLENLRPKGISCRADFDHLWPAFHRSTSCLFQPFLHWLAASRGRDIVVRWPQELLKFWRIVTLAAILANHLDDASSSVSSLLVQFTAPTMTVYSHRQMENTREAYEEGEKYLRTVVERFHPLRQVSIDVVGRGVRAWELVVGDWQELSASQAREIWFEKAATAPTFELVPQGIDDRAVTF
;
A
#
# COMPACT_ATOMS: atom_id res chain seq x y z
N MET A 1 1.28 -1.39 65.86
CA MET A 1 0.29 -2.20 65.14
C MET A 1 -0.48 -1.24 64.24
N HIS A 2 -0.57 -1.33 62.92
CA HIS A 2 0.09 -2.11 61.89
C HIS A 2 0.19 -1.15 60.69
N GLY A 3 1.38 -1.00 60.11
CA GLY A 3 1.53 -0.38 58.81
C GLY A 3 0.96 -1.34 57.77
N SER A 4 0.02 -0.84 56.97
CA SER A 4 -0.50 -1.54 55.79
C SER A 4 0.36 -1.11 54.61
N MET A 5 1.41 -1.88 54.32
CA MET A 5 2.03 -1.89 53.00
C MET A 5 1.00 -2.47 52.05
N MET A 6 0.33 -1.61 51.28
CA MET A 6 -0.23 -2.04 50.01
C MET A 6 0.94 -2.04 49.02
N GLU A 7 1.70 -3.14 49.01
CA GLU A 7 2.43 -3.56 47.80
C GLU A 7 1.36 -3.74 46.73
N GLY A 8 1.33 -2.82 45.78
CA GLY A 8 0.31 -2.73 44.76
C GLY A 8 0.53 -3.76 43.65
N PRO A 9 -0.48 -4.06 42.83
CA PRO A 9 -0.39 -4.95 41.66
C PRO A 9 0.65 -4.55 40.59
N ASN A 10 1.39 -3.44 40.76
CA ASN A 10 2.44 -2.97 39.85
C ASN A 10 3.77 -3.72 40.02
N ASP A 11 4.16 -4.11 41.24
CA ASP A 11 5.50 -4.66 41.47
C ASP A 11 5.67 -6.05 40.81
N ALA A 12 4.63 -6.88 40.84
CA ALA A 12 4.63 -8.21 40.20
C ALA A 12 4.67 -8.14 38.66
N LEU A 13 4.09 -7.09 38.07
CA LEU A 13 4.09 -6.86 36.63
C LEU A 13 5.48 -6.39 36.16
N GLU A 14 6.10 -5.46 36.90
CA GLU A 14 7.47 -5.01 36.63
C GLU A 14 8.49 -6.15 36.72
N GLU A 15 8.37 -7.04 37.73
CA GLU A 15 9.22 -8.22 37.85
C GLU A 15 9.07 -9.17 36.66
N SER A 16 7.83 -9.37 36.20
CA SER A 16 7.51 -10.24 35.06
C SER A 16 8.08 -9.69 33.76
N ILE A 17 7.94 -8.39 33.51
CA ILE A 17 8.49 -7.73 32.32
C ILE A 17 10.03 -7.74 32.35
N GLY A 18 10.62 -7.48 33.52
CA GLY A 18 12.07 -7.56 33.72
C GLY A 18 12.61 -8.96 33.45
N ALA A 19 11.89 -10.02 33.84
CA ALA A 19 12.25 -11.39 33.53
C ALA A 19 12.18 -11.69 32.02
N VAL A 20 11.12 -11.25 31.33
CA VAL A 20 10.98 -11.40 29.88
C VAL A 20 12.12 -10.71 29.14
N LEU A 21 12.44 -9.46 29.47
CA LEU A 21 13.54 -8.72 28.82
C LEU A 21 14.92 -9.36 29.07
N LYS A 22 15.14 -9.96 30.26
CA LYS A 22 16.36 -10.74 30.51
C LYS A 22 16.46 -11.99 29.62
N ILE A 23 15.34 -12.68 29.41
CA ILE A 23 15.28 -13.83 28.48
C ILE A 23 15.58 -13.36 27.06
N VAL A 24 14.92 -12.29 26.61
CA VAL A 24 15.16 -11.68 25.30
C VAL A 24 16.63 -11.30 25.12
N GLY A 25 17.23 -10.62 26.09
CA GLY A 25 18.65 -10.24 26.07
C GLY A 25 19.63 -11.42 26.03
N SER A 26 19.18 -12.63 26.39
CA SER A 26 19.98 -13.85 26.29
C SER A 26 19.90 -14.50 24.90
N CYS A 27 18.97 -14.08 24.05
CA CYS A 27 18.80 -14.56 22.68
C CYS A 27 19.75 -13.83 21.71
N LEU A 28 21.07 -14.10 21.82
CA LEU A 28 22.10 -13.35 21.08
C LEU A 28 22.02 -13.45 19.54
N ASN A 29 21.32 -14.46 19.01
CA ASN A 29 21.11 -14.67 17.57
C ASN A 29 19.74 -14.12 17.09
N LEU A 30 19.06 -13.31 17.90
CA LEU A 30 17.78 -12.73 17.52
C LEU A 30 17.98 -11.70 16.40
N VAL A 31 17.29 -11.90 15.28
CA VAL A 31 17.38 -11.04 14.08
C VAL A 31 16.20 -10.05 13.98
N ALA A 32 15.05 -10.40 14.56
CA ALA A 32 13.87 -9.55 14.58
C ALA A 32 13.24 -9.51 15.98
N LEU A 33 12.85 -8.31 16.43
CA LEU A 33 12.21 -8.08 17.73
C LEU A 33 11.07 -7.09 17.57
N SER A 34 9.90 -7.44 18.10
CA SER A 34 8.75 -6.55 18.18
C SER A 34 8.30 -6.44 19.63
N LEU A 35 8.27 -5.22 20.13
CA LEU A 35 7.81 -4.88 21.48
C LEU A 35 6.62 -3.93 21.37
N ALA A 36 5.49 -4.33 21.95
CA ALA A 36 4.26 -3.56 21.97
C ALA A 36 4.00 -2.97 23.36
N GLU A 37 3.15 -1.94 23.43
CA GLU A 37 2.66 -1.37 24.70
C GLU A 37 3.79 -0.98 25.68
N ILE A 38 4.92 -0.48 25.14
CA ILE A 38 6.13 -0.21 25.92
C ILE A 38 5.89 0.83 27.02
N ALA A 39 5.31 1.99 26.67
CA ALA A 39 4.98 3.01 27.65
C ALA A 39 3.81 2.63 28.58
N PRO A 40 2.69 2.05 28.08
CA PRO A 40 1.62 1.54 28.94
C PRO A 40 2.08 0.55 30.01
N PHE A 41 3.00 -0.36 29.67
CA PHE A 41 3.57 -1.32 30.61
C PHE A 41 4.71 -0.77 31.48
N GLY A 42 5.09 0.50 31.32
CA GLY A 42 6.11 1.14 32.16
C GLY A 42 7.51 0.57 31.99
N ILE A 43 7.87 0.07 30.79
CA ILE A 43 9.18 -0.51 30.56
C ILE A 43 10.27 0.56 30.76
N SER A 44 11.16 0.38 31.73
CA SER A 44 12.25 1.35 31.94
C SER A 44 13.11 1.54 30.67
N PRO A 45 13.32 2.78 30.18
CA PRO A 45 14.17 3.05 29.01
C PRO A 45 15.60 2.53 29.18
N VAL A 46 16.14 2.57 30.41
CA VAL A 46 17.48 2.07 30.73
C VAL A 46 17.55 0.55 30.59
N LEU A 47 16.53 -0.16 31.07
CA LEU A 47 16.43 -1.61 30.94
C LEU A 47 16.28 -2.02 29.47
N LEU A 48 15.43 -1.30 28.71
CA LEU A 48 15.25 -1.54 27.28
C LEU A 48 16.57 -1.36 26.52
N LYS A 49 17.25 -0.22 26.72
CA LYS A 49 18.56 0.06 26.10
C LYS A 49 19.58 -1.02 26.41
N THR A 50 19.66 -1.43 27.68
CA THR A 50 20.60 -2.49 28.11
C THR A 50 20.30 -3.81 27.41
N THR A 51 19.01 -4.17 27.30
CA THR A 51 18.57 -5.38 26.61
C THR A 51 18.94 -5.35 25.12
N LEU A 52 18.65 -4.24 24.44
CA LEU A 52 19.01 -4.04 23.03
C LEU A 52 20.53 -4.06 22.82
N GLY A 53 21.32 -3.62 23.79
CA GLY A 53 22.78 -3.66 23.75
C GLY A 53 23.36 -5.08 23.63
N TYR A 54 22.65 -6.11 24.08
CA TYR A 54 23.07 -7.52 23.93
C TYR A 54 22.74 -8.10 22.55
N LEU A 55 21.78 -7.50 21.83
CA LEU A 55 21.21 -8.03 20.58
C LEU A 55 21.95 -7.48 19.35
N THR A 56 23.25 -7.70 19.27
CA THR A 56 24.09 -7.11 18.19
C THR A 56 23.79 -7.63 16.78
N GLN A 57 23.11 -8.79 16.66
CA GLN A 57 22.69 -9.39 15.39
C GLN A 57 21.29 -8.91 14.93
N LEU A 58 20.64 -8.04 15.69
CA LEU A 58 19.28 -7.59 15.37
C LEU A 58 19.30 -6.68 14.13
N GLU A 59 18.45 -7.01 13.15
CA GLU A 59 18.31 -6.29 11.89
C GLU A 59 16.94 -5.62 11.76
N ASP A 60 15.90 -6.17 12.40
CA ASP A 60 14.53 -5.64 12.40
C ASP A 60 14.04 -5.36 13.83
N LEU A 61 13.62 -4.13 14.09
CA LEU A 61 13.10 -3.70 15.39
C LEU A 61 11.79 -2.96 15.25
N HIS A 62 10.78 -3.39 15.99
CA HIS A 62 9.54 -2.64 16.16
C HIS A 62 9.39 -2.21 17.63
N LEU A 63 9.24 -0.91 17.83
CA LEU A 63 8.93 -0.31 19.12
C LEU A 63 7.56 0.37 19.01
N LEU A 64 6.55 -0.23 19.64
CA LEU A 64 5.18 0.30 19.63
C LEU A 64 4.83 0.97 20.95
N ASP A 65 3.97 1.99 20.85
CA ASP A 65 3.46 2.77 21.97
C ASP A 65 4.57 3.36 22.84
N ILE A 66 5.50 4.06 22.19
CA ILE A 66 6.60 4.78 22.85
C ILE A 66 6.28 6.26 23.04
N THR A 67 6.93 6.88 24.04
CA THR A 67 6.91 8.33 24.28
C THR A 67 8.31 8.92 24.07
N GLN A 68 8.42 10.26 24.07
CA GLN A 68 9.71 10.94 23.93
C GLN A 68 10.76 10.56 24.98
N THR A 69 10.35 10.02 26.14
CA THR A 69 11.27 9.53 27.18
C THR A 69 12.19 8.40 26.71
N TYR A 70 11.84 7.71 25.62
CA TYR A 70 12.61 6.62 25.04
C TYR A 70 13.59 7.06 23.94
N GLN A 71 13.74 8.37 23.68
CA GLN A 71 14.54 8.87 22.55
C GLN A 71 16.00 8.37 22.52
N ASP A 72 16.59 8.05 23.67
CA ASP A 72 18.00 7.67 23.78
C ASP A 72 18.25 6.15 23.79
N VAL A 73 17.19 5.32 23.67
CA VAL A 73 17.31 3.86 23.82
C VAL A 73 18.11 3.19 22.70
N LEU A 74 18.13 3.78 21.51
CA LEU A 74 18.87 3.24 20.37
C LEU A 74 20.32 3.77 20.30
N ILE A 75 20.65 4.85 21.03
CA ILE A 75 21.98 5.48 20.93
C ILE A 75 23.07 4.49 21.36
N GLY A 76 23.96 4.17 20.41
CA GLY A 76 25.13 3.32 20.64
C GLY A 76 24.83 1.81 20.65
N VAL A 77 23.64 1.39 20.24
CA VAL A 77 23.25 -0.03 20.15
C VAL A 77 22.78 -0.40 18.74
N LEU A 78 22.69 -1.71 18.46
CA LEU A 78 22.14 -2.27 17.21
C LEU A 78 22.87 -1.79 15.93
N PRO A 79 24.17 -2.09 15.77
CA PRO A 79 24.95 -1.61 14.63
C PRO A 79 24.50 -2.18 13.27
N ASN A 80 23.74 -3.28 13.28
CA ASN A 80 23.25 -3.96 12.08
C ASN A 80 21.78 -3.67 11.76
N LEU A 81 21.16 -2.70 12.43
CA LEU A 81 19.74 -2.39 12.25
C LEU A 81 19.46 -1.88 10.82
N ARG A 82 18.59 -2.57 10.08
CA ARG A 82 18.17 -2.23 8.72
C ARG A 82 16.72 -1.80 8.62
N SER A 83 15.85 -2.37 9.47
CA SER A 83 14.41 -2.11 9.50
C SER A 83 14.03 -1.59 10.89
N LEU A 84 13.36 -0.45 10.93
CA LEU A 84 12.86 0.14 12.17
C LEU A 84 11.40 0.55 12.02
N LEU A 85 10.58 0.17 12.99
CA LEU A 85 9.22 0.66 13.16
C LEU A 85 9.12 1.40 14.49
N LEU A 86 8.71 2.66 14.44
CA LEU A 86 8.37 3.48 15.61
C LEU A 86 6.88 3.82 15.58
N SER A 87 6.17 3.49 16.66
CA SER A 87 4.77 3.90 16.89
C SER A 87 4.69 4.70 18.18
N PHE A 88 4.27 5.96 18.07
CA PHE A 88 4.18 6.84 19.22
C PHE A 88 2.81 6.74 19.88
N THR A 89 2.75 6.89 21.21
CA THR A 89 1.47 7.02 21.89
C THR A 89 0.80 8.32 21.47
N PHE A 90 -0.25 8.21 20.67
CA PHE A 90 -1.06 9.36 20.24
C PHE A 90 -2.21 9.59 21.22
N ASP A 91 -2.17 10.68 21.98
CA ASP A 91 -3.36 11.11 22.70
C ASP A 91 -4.31 11.79 21.71
N SER A 92 -5.35 11.06 21.27
CA SER A 92 -6.40 11.57 20.39
C SER A 92 -7.14 12.81 20.91
N LEU A 93 -6.99 13.14 22.20
CA LEU A 93 -7.57 14.32 22.84
C LEU A 93 -6.63 15.54 22.84
N CYS A 94 -5.39 15.38 22.41
CA CYS A 94 -4.40 16.46 22.40
C CYS A 94 -4.62 17.45 21.24
N ASN A 95 -4.34 18.72 21.51
CA ASN A 95 -4.27 19.76 20.49
C ASN A 95 -3.18 19.36 19.46
N PRO A 96 -3.43 19.48 18.15
CA PRO A 96 -2.40 19.32 17.12
C PRO A 96 -1.03 19.92 17.43
N LYS A 97 -1.00 21.06 18.12
CA LYS A 97 0.24 21.73 18.54
C LYS A 97 1.04 20.90 19.57
N THR A 98 0.39 20.27 20.54
CA THR A 98 1.08 19.42 21.54
C THR A 98 1.46 18.05 20.98
N ALA A 99 0.71 17.54 20.00
CA ALA A 99 1.09 16.32 19.26
C ALA A 99 2.38 16.51 18.42
N ARG A 100 2.65 17.74 17.92
CA ARG A 100 3.88 18.06 17.17
C ARG A 100 5.16 17.91 17.99
N GLU A 101 5.10 18.20 19.29
CA GLU A 101 6.29 18.25 20.15
C GLU A 101 6.63 16.90 20.79
N THR A 102 5.70 15.95 20.77
CA THR A 102 5.80 14.69 21.53
C THR A 102 6.06 13.44 20.69
N SER A 103 6.00 13.56 19.36
CA SER A 103 6.14 12.45 18.42
C SER A 103 7.20 12.73 17.33
N ASP A 104 8.34 13.28 17.71
CA ASP A 104 9.48 13.46 16.80
C ASP A 104 10.30 12.16 16.71
N PRO A 105 10.38 11.49 15.54
CA PRO A 105 11.15 10.27 15.38
C PRO A 105 12.67 10.49 15.27
N PHE A 106 13.13 11.69 14.89
CA PHE A 106 14.54 11.91 14.57
C PHE A 106 15.49 11.70 15.76
N PRO A 107 15.16 12.11 17.00
CA PRO A 107 15.94 11.82 18.20
C PRO A 107 16.25 10.33 18.39
N PHE A 108 15.28 9.45 18.07
CA PHE A 108 15.42 8.00 18.20
C PHE A 108 16.40 7.43 17.17
N THR A 109 16.47 8.03 16.00
CA THR A 109 17.20 7.50 14.84
C THR A 109 18.57 8.11 14.61
N ARG A 110 19.03 9.05 15.45
CA ARG A 110 20.28 9.83 15.23
C ARG A 110 21.53 8.96 14.99
N GLY A 111 21.57 7.74 15.52
CA GLY A 111 22.68 6.80 15.33
C GLY A 111 22.58 5.90 14.10
N HIS A 112 21.45 5.92 13.37
CA HIS A 112 21.06 4.88 12.41
C HIS A 112 20.66 5.44 11.04
N THR A 113 20.66 6.75 10.85
CA THR A 113 20.25 7.43 9.60
C THR A 113 21.00 6.92 8.37
N SER A 114 22.27 6.52 8.53
CA SER A 114 23.15 6.04 7.47
C SER A 114 23.07 4.53 7.21
N ILE A 115 22.33 3.76 8.00
CA ILE A 115 22.26 2.28 7.87
C ILE A 115 20.86 1.73 7.65
N LEU A 116 19.82 2.49 8.00
CA LEU A 116 18.43 2.08 7.82
C LEU A 116 18.06 2.04 6.34
N GLU A 117 17.44 0.92 5.94
CA GLU A 117 16.94 0.67 4.59
C GLU A 117 15.41 0.74 4.55
N LYS A 118 14.76 0.46 5.67
CA LYS A 118 13.32 0.50 5.84
C LYS A 118 12.94 1.24 7.12
N LEU A 119 12.01 2.17 6.99
CA LEU A 119 11.47 2.93 8.10
C LEU A 119 9.94 2.90 8.07
N THR A 120 9.33 2.53 9.19
CA THR A 120 7.90 2.63 9.41
C THR A 120 7.65 3.59 10.56
N LEU A 121 6.82 4.61 10.32
CA LEU A 121 6.46 5.61 11.32
C LEU A 121 4.95 5.61 11.51
N ARG A 122 4.53 5.52 12.77
CA ARG A 122 3.13 5.63 13.15
C ARG A 122 2.95 6.73 14.17
N ASP A 123 1.96 7.59 13.93
CA ASP A 123 1.59 8.68 14.84
C ASP A 123 2.73 9.67 15.08
N ALA A 124 3.49 9.97 14.02
CA ALA A 124 4.70 10.78 14.04
C ALA A 124 4.51 12.15 13.37
N SER A 125 5.36 13.11 13.74
CA SER A 125 5.45 14.43 13.11
C SER A 125 6.82 14.60 12.43
N LEU A 126 6.83 14.95 11.15
CA LEU A 126 8.06 15.12 10.36
C LEU A 126 8.25 16.58 9.97
N ILE A 127 9.37 17.18 10.41
CA ILE A 127 9.72 18.58 10.11
C ILE A 127 10.88 18.68 9.11
N LEU A 128 10.91 19.79 8.36
CA LEU A 128 11.91 20.06 7.32
C LEU A 128 13.33 20.35 7.85
N ASP A 129 13.61 20.41 9.15
CA ASP A 129 14.97 20.75 9.61
C ASP A 129 15.83 19.53 9.97
N SER A 130 15.29 18.32 9.87
CA SER A 130 15.98 17.10 10.33
C SER A 130 16.98 16.52 9.34
N GLU A 131 17.84 15.61 9.81
CA GLU A 131 18.83 14.93 8.95
C GLU A 131 18.17 13.96 7.95
N PRO A 132 18.73 13.83 6.73
CA PRO A 132 18.22 12.90 5.73
C PRO A 132 18.63 11.45 5.98
N PHE A 133 17.86 10.53 5.42
CA PHE A 133 18.03 9.08 5.42
C PHE A 133 18.34 8.60 4.00
N PRO A 134 19.61 8.66 3.58
CA PRO A 134 19.99 8.42 2.18
C PRO A 134 19.82 6.95 1.73
N HIS A 135 19.79 6.01 2.68
CA HIS A 135 19.70 4.58 2.40
C HIS A 135 18.30 3.99 2.52
N VAL A 136 17.34 4.74 3.07
CA VAL A 136 15.96 4.27 3.16
C VAL A 136 15.38 4.15 1.74
N ARG A 137 14.92 2.94 1.41
CA ARG A 137 14.25 2.58 0.15
C ARG A 137 12.76 2.31 0.35
N VAL A 138 12.38 1.87 1.55
CA VAL A 138 10.98 1.56 1.89
C VAL A 138 10.54 2.44 3.03
N LEU A 139 9.51 3.26 2.80
CA LEU A 139 8.91 4.15 3.80
C LEU A 139 7.43 3.83 3.96
N ASP A 140 7.02 3.59 5.20
CA ASP A 140 5.63 3.32 5.56
C ASP A 140 5.18 4.33 6.62
N LEU A 141 4.21 5.16 6.26
CA LEU A 141 3.71 6.26 7.08
C LEU A 141 2.26 5.99 7.45
N SER A 142 1.97 5.88 8.75
CA SER A 142 0.61 5.77 9.28
C SER A 142 0.32 6.92 10.22
N HIS A 143 -0.78 7.66 10.04
CA HIS A 143 -1.13 8.77 10.92
C HIS A 143 0.00 9.81 11.08
N VAL A 144 0.70 10.11 9.99
CA VAL A 144 1.86 11.01 10.01
C VAL A 144 1.45 12.43 9.63
N PHE A 145 1.95 13.38 10.40
CA PHE A 145 1.80 14.81 10.13
C PHE A 145 3.05 15.38 9.46
N VAL A 146 2.86 16.06 8.33
CA VAL A 146 3.95 16.68 7.57
C VAL A 146 3.53 18.12 7.22
N PRO A 147 3.87 19.12 8.08
CA PRO A 147 3.38 20.48 7.97
C PRO A 147 3.80 21.16 6.66
N ASP A 148 5.06 20.99 6.27
CA ASP A 148 5.57 21.60 5.03
C ASP A 148 5.16 20.75 3.80
N GLY A 149 4.53 19.60 4.02
CA GLY A 149 4.05 18.71 2.98
C GLY A 149 5.15 17.81 2.41
N ILE A 150 4.83 17.19 1.28
CA ILE A 150 5.60 16.13 0.64
C ILE A 150 7.06 16.49 0.28
N HIS A 151 7.41 17.77 0.09
CA HIS A 151 8.81 18.15 -0.14
C HIS A 151 9.71 17.83 1.08
N THR A 152 9.14 17.87 2.29
CA THR A 152 9.81 17.37 3.51
C THR A 152 10.16 15.90 3.38
N LEU A 153 9.24 15.08 2.87
CA LEU A 153 9.50 13.65 2.65
C LEU A 153 10.57 13.42 1.57
N VAL A 154 10.53 14.17 0.47
CA VAL A 154 11.53 14.05 -0.61
C VAL A 154 12.92 14.41 -0.10
N ARG A 155 13.03 15.48 0.69
CA ARG A 155 14.30 15.92 1.28
C ARG A 155 14.83 14.93 2.32
N LEU A 156 13.96 14.45 3.21
CA LEU A 156 14.34 13.53 4.28
C LEU A 156 14.67 12.13 3.76
N PHE A 157 13.99 11.67 2.72
CA PHE A 157 14.15 10.32 2.21
C PHE A 157 14.45 10.36 0.70
N PRO A 158 15.63 10.82 0.28
CA PRO A 158 15.87 11.12 -1.14
C PRO A 158 15.89 9.89 -2.06
N GLY A 159 16.04 8.67 -1.51
CA GLY A 159 16.20 7.45 -2.28
C GLY A 159 15.03 6.47 -2.22
N ILE A 160 13.80 6.92 -1.95
CA ILE A 160 12.65 6.04 -1.84
C ILE A 160 12.36 5.31 -3.16
N GLU A 161 12.11 4.00 -3.04
CA GLU A 161 11.60 3.13 -4.09
C GLU A 161 10.16 2.71 -3.82
N GLU A 162 9.80 2.50 -2.54
CA GLU A 162 8.46 2.11 -2.12
C GLU A 162 7.93 3.02 -1.02
N LEU A 163 6.83 3.71 -1.31
CA LEU A 163 6.11 4.55 -0.36
C LEU A 163 4.77 3.90 -0.01
N MET A 164 4.47 3.78 1.27
CA MET A 164 3.15 3.44 1.78
C MET A 164 2.63 4.57 2.67
N THR A 165 1.41 5.02 2.43
CA THR A 165 0.70 5.96 3.29
C THR A 165 -0.61 5.38 3.77
N ARG A 166 -0.92 5.59 5.04
CA ARG A 166 -2.17 5.22 5.69
C ARG A 166 -2.57 6.39 6.58
N SER A 167 -3.50 7.21 6.13
CA SER A 167 -3.99 8.37 6.88
C SER A 167 -2.92 9.46 7.04
N PHE A 168 -2.79 10.29 6.00
CA PHE A 168 -1.93 11.47 6.01
C PHE A 168 -2.70 12.69 6.50
N TYR A 169 -2.10 13.51 7.38
CA TYR A 169 -2.73 14.72 7.90
C TYR A 169 -2.22 15.97 7.16
N LEU A 170 -3.15 16.83 6.76
CA LEU A 170 -2.81 18.17 6.26
C LEU A 170 -2.81 19.19 7.39
N SER A 171 -1.84 20.09 7.37
CA SER A 171 -1.99 21.36 8.09
C SER A 171 -3.00 22.21 7.34
N SER A 172 -4.14 22.51 7.96
CA SER A 172 -5.01 23.57 7.47
C SER A 172 -4.25 24.90 7.47
N VAL A 173 -4.24 25.60 6.34
CA VAL A 173 -3.77 26.99 6.22
C VAL A 173 -4.63 27.94 7.07
N THR A 174 -5.84 27.49 7.43
CA THR A 174 -6.83 28.21 8.23
C THR A 174 -7.13 27.47 9.54
N GLY A 175 -6.37 27.77 10.59
CA GLY A 175 -6.70 27.40 11.97
C GLY A 175 -6.07 26.11 12.48
N ASP A 176 -5.97 26.02 13.82
CA ASP A 176 -5.31 24.99 14.63
C ASP A 176 -5.92 23.57 14.51
N GLN A 177 -6.48 23.18 13.37
CA GLN A 177 -7.12 21.89 13.14
C GLN A 177 -6.32 21.02 12.15
N LEU A 178 -6.09 19.76 12.54
CA LEU A 178 -5.58 18.74 11.63
C LEU A 178 -6.76 18.15 10.86
N LEU A 179 -6.70 18.26 9.53
CA LEU A 179 -7.67 17.63 8.67
C LEU A 179 -7.10 16.28 8.27
N LEU A 180 -7.75 15.22 8.74
CA LEU A 180 -7.48 13.88 8.28
C LEU A 180 -8.08 13.71 6.89
N LEU A 181 -7.27 13.26 5.91
CA LEU A 181 -7.70 13.06 4.52
C LEU A 181 -8.75 11.94 4.32
N THR A 182 -9.28 11.37 5.39
CA THR A 182 -10.14 10.17 5.35
C THR A 182 -11.57 10.43 4.89
N ASP A 183 -12.02 11.67 4.79
CA ASP A 183 -13.40 11.95 4.37
C ASP A 183 -13.45 12.89 3.15
N PRO A 184 -13.66 12.34 1.93
CA PRO A 184 -13.88 13.13 0.74
C PRO A 184 -15.24 13.86 0.73
N VAL A 185 -16.08 13.79 1.77
CA VAL A 185 -17.43 14.38 1.77
C VAL A 185 -17.44 15.86 2.20
N SER A 186 -16.45 16.33 2.96
CA SER A 186 -16.41 17.76 3.35
C SER A 186 -15.85 18.62 2.23
N ILE A 187 -16.64 19.59 1.76
CA ILE A 187 -16.24 20.59 0.74
C ILE A 187 -15.01 21.37 1.23
N ASP A 188 -14.97 21.72 2.51
CA ASP A 188 -13.88 22.48 3.12
C ASP A 188 -12.54 21.71 3.05
N VAL A 189 -12.57 20.38 3.24
CA VAL A 189 -11.37 19.53 3.14
C VAL A 189 -10.87 19.48 1.69
N GLN A 190 -11.78 19.46 0.70
CA GLN A 190 -11.39 19.43 -0.70
C GLN A 190 -10.72 20.72 -1.16
N GLU A 191 -11.25 21.88 -0.77
CA GLU A 191 -10.65 23.18 -1.11
C GLU A 191 -9.25 23.30 -0.52
N VAL A 192 -9.07 22.88 0.74
CA VAL A 192 -7.74 22.84 1.39
C VAL A 192 -6.79 21.89 0.67
N VAL A 193 -7.23 20.68 0.32
CA VAL A 193 -6.43 19.70 -0.42
C VAL A 193 -6.03 20.25 -1.79
N GLN A 194 -6.97 20.86 -2.53
CA GLN A 194 -6.72 21.43 -3.85
C GLN A 194 -5.77 22.62 -3.80
N SER A 195 -5.93 23.50 -2.81
CA SER A 195 -5.04 24.64 -2.62
C SER A 195 -3.62 24.20 -2.26
N ALA A 196 -3.49 23.32 -1.25
CA ALA A 196 -2.18 22.78 -0.84
C ALA A 196 -1.51 22.01 -1.98
N ARG A 197 -2.29 21.25 -2.75
CA ARG A 197 -1.82 20.58 -3.96
C ARG A 197 -1.36 21.58 -5.01
N GLY A 198 -2.13 22.65 -5.26
CA GLY A 198 -1.81 23.67 -6.25
C GLY A 198 -0.45 24.29 -5.99
N GLU A 199 -0.18 24.67 -4.74
CA GLU A 199 1.13 25.18 -4.29
C GLU A 199 2.24 24.15 -4.53
N TYR A 200 2.02 22.92 -4.07
CA TYR A 200 2.98 21.84 -4.25
C TYR A 200 3.30 21.54 -5.72
N MET A 201 2.31 21.59 -6.62
CA MET A 201 2.50 21.34 -8.05
C MET A 201 3.31 22.44 -8.75
N THR A 202 3.51 23.61 -8.12
CA THR A 202 4.43 24.64 -8.62
C THR A 202 5.91 24.31 -8.39
N LEU A 203 6.22 23.37 -7.49
CA LEU A 203 7.59 22.99 -7.17
C LEU A 203 8.26 22.24 -8.35
N PRO A 204 9.59 22.41 -8.52
CA PRO A 204 10.37 21.61 -9.46
C PRO A 204 10.19 20.11 -9.23
N VAL A 205 10.10 19.32 -10.31
CA VAL A 205 9.84 17.87 -10.26
C VAL A 205 10.73 17.11 -9.26
N HIS A 206 12.01 17.48 -9.16
CA HIS A 206 12.98 16.84 -8.27
C HIS A 206 12.77 17.13 -6.77
N GLU A 207 12.03 18.19 -6.43
CA GLU A 207 11.65 18.52 -5.04
C GLU A 207 10.34 17.85 -4.65
N ARG A 208 9.64 17.27 -5.62
CA ARG A 208 8.31 16.70 -5.45
C ARG A 208 8.19 15.23 -5.82
N SER A 209 9.25 14.61 -6.30
CA SER A 209 9.20 13.20 -6.69
C SER A 209 10.53 12.50 -6.47
N TRP A 210 10.46 11.18 -6.31
CA TRP A 210 11.64 10.33 -6.22
C TRP A 210 11.94 9.72 -7.59
N PRO A 211 13.20 9.81 -8.06
CA PRO A 211 13.57 9.29 -9.38
C PRO A 211 13.47 7.76 -9.48
N HIS A 212 13.52 7.06 -8.35
CA HIS A 212 13.51 5.59 -8.26
C HIS A 212 12.20 5.01 -7.75
N LEU A 213 11.15 5.84 -7.61
CA LEU A 213 9.87 5.38 -7.11
C LEU A 213 9.27 4.33 -8.06
N ARG A 214 9.11 3.12 -7.54
CA ARG A 214 8.53 1.97 -8.27
C ARG A 214 7.19 1.54 -7.69
N ARG A 215 6.86 1.94 -6.46
CA ARG A 215 5.59 1.59 -5.82
C ARG A 215 5.10 2.70 -4.90
N VAL A 216 3.82 3.04 -5.05
CA VAL A 216 3.09 3.90 -4.10
C VAL A 216 1.85 3.14 -3.64
N THR A 217 1.71 2.95 -2.34
CA THR A 217 0.54 2.31 -1.73
C THR A 217 -0.18 3.32 -0.86
N THR A 218 -1.47 3.52 -1.06
CA THR A 218 -2.28 4.41 -0.22
C THR A 218 -3.57 3.75 0.22
N ARG A 219 -4.20 4.33 1.24
CA ARG A 219 -5.54 3.90 1.68
C ARG A 219 -6.63 4.28 0.68
N ASP A 220 -6.49 5.40 -0.01
CA ASP A 220 -7.48 5.88 -0.97
C ASP A 220 -6.88 6.79 -2.06
N ALA A 221 -7.75 7.17 -3.00
CA ALA A 221 -7.45 8.05 -4.12
C ALA A 221 -7.13 9.49 -3.68
N SER A 222 -7.72 9.96 -2.57
CA SER A 222 -7.54 11.32 -2.08
C SER A 222 -6.12 11.53 -1.58
N GLU A 223 -5.57 10.54 -0.86
CA GLU A 223 -4.16 10.54 -0.46
C GLU A 223 -3.23 10.60 -1.68
N LEU A 224 -3.47 9.80 -2.73
CA LEU A 224 -2.67 9.85 -3.96
C LEU A 224 -2.74 11.22 -4.64
N TYR A 225 -3.95 11.77 -4.73
CA TYR A 225 -4.19 13.07 -5.35
C TYR A 225 -3.40 14.16 -4.63
N TYR A 226 -3.45 14.16 -3.30
CA TYR A 226 -2.66 15.09 -2.50
C TYR A 226 -1.16 14.88 -2.72
N LEU A 227 -0.67 13.63 -2.60
CA LEU A 227 0.75 13.31 -2.74
C LEU A 227 1.31 13.81 -4.07
N GLY A 228 0.62 13.60 -5.19
CA GLY A 228 1.00 14.18 -6.49
C GLY A 228 2.39 13.82 -7.03
N VAL A 229 2.94 12.70 -6.56
CA VAL A 229 4.30 12.24 -6.82
C VAL A 229 4.39 11.49 -8.14
N LEU A 230 5.32 11.80 -9.04
CA LEU A 230 5.48 11.03 -10.28
C LEU A 230 5.89 9.56 -10.00
N CYS A 231 5.25 8.59 -10.67
CA CYS A 231 5.57 7.16 -10.57
C CYS A 231 5.51 6.48 -11.96
N PRO A 232 6.23 7.01 -12.97
CA PRO A 232 5.97 6.69 -14.38
C PRO A 232 6.27 5.23 -14.77
N ASN A 233 7.14 4.57 -14.00
CA ASN A 233 7.55 3.18 -14.25
C ASN A 233 7.06 2.23 -13.15
N GLY A 234 6.27 2.73 -12.20
CA GLY A 234 5.89 2.01 -11.00
C GLY A 234 4.44 1.56 -10.98
N VAL A 235 4.08 0.91 -9.88
CA VAL A 235 2.72 0.43 -9.58
C VAL A 235 2.10 1.32 -8.52
N VAL A 236 0.88 1.76 -8.76
CA VAL A 236 0.05 2.45 -7.79
C VAL A 236 -0.90 1.44 -7.17
N GLN A 237 -0.84 1.30 -5.86
CA GLN A 237 -1.64 0.34 -5.12
C GLN A 237 -2.61 1.06 -4.20
N LEU A 238 -3.90 0.78 -4.35
CA LEU A 238 -4.97 1.28 -3.51
C LEU A 238 -5.43 0.16 -2.58
N VAL A 239 -5.34 0.37 -1.27
CA VAL A 239 -5.94 -0.53 -0.29
C VAL A 239 -7.41 -0.15 -0.17
N MET A 240 -8.30 -0.89 -0.83
CA MET A 240 -9.72 -0.59 -0.87
C MET A 240 -10.37 -0.74 0.51
N SER A 241 -10.31 0.32 1.29
CA SER A 241 -11.15 0.48 2.47
C SER A 241 -12.60 0.83 2.07
N ASN A 242 -13.51 0.93 3.05
CA ASN A 242 -14.93 1.26 2.79
C ASN A 242 -15.16 2.64 2.14
N ALA A 243 -14.13 3.49 2.01
CA ALA A 243 -14.22 4.79 1.36
C ALA A 243 -14.42 4.65 -0.16
N ARG A 244 -15.30 5.48 -0.75
CA ARG A 244 -15.54 5.49 -2.19
C ARG A 244 -14.53 6.42 -2.88
N PRO A 245 -13.58 5.92 -3.69
CA PRO A 245 -12.73 6.78 -4.50
C PRO A 245 -13.61 7.52 -5.51
N ARG A 246 -13.42 8.83 -5.66
CA ARG A 246 -14.15 9.61 -6.67
C ARG A 246 -13.46 9.45 -8.04
N ALA A 247 -14.26 9.20 -9.08
CA ALA A 247 -13.75 8.93 -10.41
C ALA A 247 -13.04 10.15 -11.04
N ASP A 248 -13.51 11.37 -10.75
CA ASP A 248 -12.91 12.63 -11.20
C ASP A 248 -11.50 12.82 -10.64
N VAL A 249 -11.33 12.63 -9.33
CA VAL A 249 -10.02 12.70 -8.67
C VAL A 249 -9.04 11.67 -9.25
N MET A 250 -9.53 10.48 -9.58
CA MET A 250 -8.68 9.43 -10.14
C MET A 250 -8.16 9.71 -11.54
N VAL A 251 -8.88 10.46 -12.37
CA VAL A 251 -8.37 10.89 -13.68
C VAL A 251 -7.12 11.76 -13.47
N ASP A 252 -7.22 12.77 -12.61
CA ASP A 252 -6.10 13.64 -12.29
C ASP A 252 -4.93 12.86 -11.69
N VAL A 253 -5.20 11.92 -10.78
CA VAL A 253 -4.18 11.03 -10.20
C VAL A 253 -3.44 10.29 -11.32
N LEU A 254 -4.14 9.67 -12.26
CA LEU A 254 -3.50 8.88 -13.32
C LEU A 254 -2.70 9.71 -14.31
N GLU A 255 -3.20 10.89 -14.69
CA GLU A 255 -2.48 11.83 -15.54
C GLU A 255 -1.15 12.30 -14.90
N ASN A 256 -1.17 12.50 -13.58
CA ASN A 256 0.00 12.93 -12.82
C ASN A 256 0.97 11.78 -12.54
N LEU A 257 0.50 10.66 -11.97
CA LEU A 257 1.36 9.55 -11.57
C LEU A 257 1.91 8.78 -12.77
N ARG A 258 1.15 8.70 -13.87
CA ARG A 258 1.42 7.91 -15.09
C ARG A 258 1.87 6.47 -14.81
N PRO A 259 1.14 5.71 -13.97
CA PRO A 259 1.63 4.44 -13.48
C PRO A 259 1.67 3.38 -14.58
N LYS A 260 2.60 2.43 -14.47
CA LYS A 260 2.59 1.21 -15.29
C LYS A 260 1.41 0.30 -14.92
N GLY A 261 0.90 0.40 -13.69
CA GLY A 261 -0.31 -0.31 -13.34
C GLY A 261 -0.97 0.17 -12.05
N ILE A 262 -2.24 -0.18 -11.93
CA ILE A 262 -3.06 0.04 -10.74
C ILE A 262 -3.34 -1.32 -10.11
N SER A 263 -3.11 -1.44 -8.81
CA SER A 263 -3.47 -2.61 -8.02
C SER A 263 -4.46 -2.20 -6.94
N CYS A 264 -5.55 -2.93 -6.80
CA CYS A 264 -6.54 -2.75 -5.74
C CYS A 264 -6.40 -3.90 -4.76
N ARG A 265 -6.10 -3.64 -3.49
CA ARG A 265 -6.12 -4.67 -2.43
C ARG A 265 -7.46 -4.65 -1.72
N ALA A 266 -8.03 -5.82 -1.47
CA ALA A 266 -9.26 -5.94 -0.70
C ALA A 266 -9.30 -7.22 0.11
N ASP A 267 -9.87 -7.15 1.31
CA ASP A 267 -10.13 -8.32 2.14
C ASP A 267 -10.96 -9.36 1.40
N PHE A 268 -10.69 -10.65 1.68
CA PHE A 268 -11.32 -11.76 0.99
C PHE A 268 -12.86 -11.69 1.02
N ASP A 269 -13.42 -11.40 2.20
CA ASP A 269 -14.87 -11.27 2.41
C ASP A 269 -15.48 -10.03 1.73
N HIS A 270 -14.63 -9.12 1.25
CA HIS A 270 -15.02 -7.88 0.58
C HIS A 270 -14.56 -7.81 -0.88
N LEU A 271 -14.03 -8.91 -1.43
CA LEU A 271 -13.53 -8.97 -2.81
C LEU A 271 -14.58 -8.59 -3.84
N TRP A 272 -15.85 -9.00 -3.67
CA TRP A 272 -16.90 -8.69 -4.64
C TRP A 272 -17.36 -7.21 -4.58
N PRO A 273 -17.71 -6.66 -3.40
CA PRO A 273 -17.93 -5.21 -3.28
C PRO A 273 -16.73 -4.39 -3.75
N ALA A 274 -15.50 -4.85 -3.47
CA ALA A 274 -14.28 -4.20 -3.94
C ALA A 274 -14.14 -4.27 -5.46
N PHE A 275 -14.38 -5.44 -6.08
CA PHE A 275 -14.41 -5.60 -7.53
C PHE A 275 -15.37 -4.58 -8.15
N HIS A 276 -16.64 -4.57 -7.72
CA HIS A 276 -17.66 -3.71 -8.30
C HIS A 276 -17.32 -2.22 -8.14
N ARG A 277 -16.79 -1.83 -6.97
CA ARG A 277 -16.31 -0.45 -6.73
C ARG A 277 -15.10 -0.11 -7.60
N SER A 278 -14.12 -1.02 -7.69
CA SER A 278 -12.90 -0.82 -8.46
C SER A 278 -13.20 -0.67 -9.95
N THR A 279 -14.11 -1.48 -10.49
CA THR A 279 -14.52 -1.36 -11.90
C THR A 279 -15.25 -0.05 -12.16
N SER A 280 -16.20 0.33 -11.30
CA SER A 280 -17.01 1.53 -11.55
C SER A 280 -16.26 2.83 -11.28
N CYS A 281 -15.32 2.86 -10.33
CA CYS A 281 -14.66 4.10 -9.90
C CYS A 281 -13.20 4.24 -10.35
N LEU A 282 -12.51 3.14 -10.65
CA LEU A 282 -11.07 3.15 -10.96
C LEU A 282 -10.78 2.68 -12.39
N PHE A 283 -11.52 1.67 -12.87
CA PHE A 283 -11.28 1.11 -14.20
C PHE A 283 -11.68 2.08 -15.33
N GLN A 284 -12.80 2.79 -15.20
CA GLN A 284 -13.19 3.79 -16.22
C GLN A 284 -12.16 4.94 -16.33
N PRO A 285 -11.72 5.60 -15.25
CA PRO A 285 -10.60 6.56 -15.33
C PRO A 285 -9.32 5.97 -15.92
N PHE A 286 -9.02 4.70 -15.62
CA PHE A 286 -7.86 4.01 -16.18
C PHE A 286 -7.95 3.82 -17.70
N LEU A 287 -9.12 3.43 -18.22
CA LEU A 287 -9.35 3.35 -19.66
C LEU A 287 -9.23 4.69 -20.36
N HIS A 288 -9.79 5.77 -19.77
CA HIS A 288 -9.64 7.12 -20.31
C HIS A 288 -8.18 7.56 -20.37
N TRP A 289 -7.42 7.34 -19.29
CA TRP A 289 -5.99 7.63 -19.24
C TRP A 289 -5.20 6.81 -20.28
N LEU A 290 -5.53 5.53 -20.44
CA LEU A 290 -4.92 4.66 -21.43
C LEU A 290 -5.17 5.18 -22.85
N ALA A 291 -6.39 5.62 -23.14
CA ALA A 291 -6.77 6.18 -24.42
C ALA A 291 -6.04 7.50 -24.72
N ALA A 292 -5.95 8.40 -23.75
CA ALA A 292 -5.17 9.64 -23.85
C ALA A 292 -3.68 9.35 -24.10
N SER A 293 -3.15 8.28 -23.51
CA SER A 293 -1.77 7.83 -23.67
C SER A 293 -1.53 7.00 -24.95
N ARG A 294 -2.55 6.83 -25.81
CA ARG A 294 -2.53 5.99 -27.02
C ARG A 294 -2.18 4.52 -26.76
N GLY A 295 -2.42 4.04 -25.54
CA GLY A 295 -2.28 2.63 -25.20
C GLY A 295 -3.34 1.79 -25.90
N ARG A 296 -2.95 0.62 -26.39
CA ARG A 296 -3.82 -0.30 -27.12
C ARG A 296 -4.01 -1.64 -26.43
N ASP A 297 -3.06 -1.99 -25.58
CA ASP A 297 -3.02 -3.26 -24.88
C ASP A 297 -3.20 -3.01 -23.39
N ILE A 298 -4.02 -3.82 -22.74
CA ILE A 298 -4.27 -3.77 -21.30
C ILE A 298 -4.16 -5.17 -20.71
N VAL A 299 -3.52 -5.27 -19.55
CA VAL A 299 -3.54 -6.49 -18.73
C VAL A 299 -4.50 -6.27 -17.58
N VAL A 300 -5.43 -7.19 -17.38
CA VAL A 300 -6.35 -7.19 -16.26
C VAL A 300 -6.14 -8.45 -15.44
N ARG A 301 -5.78 -8.30 -14.17
CA ARG A 301 -5.51 -9.41 -13.25
C ARG A 301 -6.60 -9.51 -12.19
N TRP A 302 -7.16 -10.69 -12.03
CA TRP A 302 -8.25 -10.95 -11.09
C TRP A 302 -7.94 -12.20 -10.25
N PRO A 303 -8.36 -12.25 -8.99
CA PRO A 303 -8.27 -13.47 -8.19
C PRO A 303 -9.13 -14.58 -8.83
N GLN A 304 -8.60 -15.80 -8.96
CA GLN A 304 -9.35 -16.93 -9.51
C GLN A 304 -10.64 -17.20 -8.70
N GLU A 305 -10.69 -16.82 -7.43
CA GLU A 305 -11.85 -16.93 -6.57
C GLU A 305 -13.07 -16.17 -7.09
N LEU A 306 -12.89 -15.07 -7.84
CA LEU A 306 -14.00 -14.37 -8.49
C LEU A 306 -14.77 -15.27 -9.46
N LEU A 307 -14.12 -16.27 -10.06
CA LEU A 307 -14.77 -17.26 -10.93
C LEU A 307 -15.61 -18.28 -10.17
N LYS A 308 -15.27 -18.55 -8.89
CA LYS A 308 -15.97 -19.53 -8.06
C LYS A 308 -17.22 -18.95 -7.40
N PHE A 309 -17.13 -17.70 -6.95
CA PHE A 309 -18.20 -17.10 -6.16
C PHE A 309 -19.31 -16.48 -7.01
N TRP A 310 -19.06 -16.14 -8.28
CA TRP A 310 -20.00 -15.30 -9.05
C TRP A 310 -20.14 -15.68 -10.53
N ARG A 311 -21.28 -15.29 -11.12
CA ARG A 311 -21.58 -15.55 -12.54
C ARG A 311 -20.64 -14.73 -13.42
N ILE A 312 -19.80 -15.43 -14.14
CA ILE A 312 -18.81 -14.87 -15.06
C ILE A 312 -19.36 -13.88 -16.09
N VAL A 313 -20.63 -14.04 -16.44
CA VAL A 313 -21.39 -13.16 -17.33
C VAL A 313 -21.47 -11.74 -16.77
N THR A 314 -21.58 -11.58 -15.45
CA THR A 314 -21.63 -10.26 -14.80
C THR A 314 -20.27 -9.57 -14.86
N LEU A 315 -19.18 -10.30 -14.60
CA LEU A 315 -17.81 -9.79 -14.73
C LEU A 315 -17.56 -9.30 -16.17
N ALA A 316 -17.92 -10.13 -17.16
CA ALA A 316 -17.76 -9.83 -18.57
C ALA A 316 -18.62 -8.63 -19.00
N ALA A 317 -19.87 -8.57 -18.55
CA ALA A 317 -20.78 -7.47 -18.87
C ALA A 317 -20.28 -6.13 -18.33
N ILE A 318 -19.78 -6.10 -17.09
CA ILE A 318 -19.23 -4.88 -16.49
C ILE A 318 -18.03 -4.38 -17.31
N LEU A 319 -17.09 -5.29 -17.64
CA LEU A 319 -15.90 -4.93 -18.39
C LEU A 319 -16.21 -4.53 -19.84
N ALA A 320 -17.12 -5.25 -20.52
CA ALA A 320 -17.61 -4.87 -21.84
C ALA A 320 -18.26 -3.48 -21.84
N ASN A 321 -19.13 -3.17 -20.87
CA ASN A 321 -19.78 -1.86 -20.79
C ASN A 321 -18.77 -0.71 -20.61
N HIS A 322 -17.68 -0.94 -19.87
CA HIS A 322 -16.62 0.06 -19.70
C HIS A 322 -15.75 0.21 -20.96
N LEU A 323 -15.52 -0.88 -21.68
CA LEU A 323 -14.74 -0.86 -22.91
C LEU A 323 -15.53 -0.27 -24.09
N ASP A 324 -16.83 -0.55 -24.20
CA ASP A 324 -17.75 -0.06 -25.24
C ASP A 324 -17.89 1.47 -25.28
N ASP A 325 -17.42 2.17 -24.25
CA ASP A 325 -17.37 3.63 -24.28
C ASP A 325 -16.48 4.09 -25.45
N ALA A 326 -17.01 5.01 -26.26
CA ALA A 326 -16.42 5.46 -27.52
C ALA A 326 -15.03 6.13 -27.36
N SER A 327 -14.63 6.39 -26.11
CA SER A 327 -13.32 6.90 -25.71
C SER A 327 -12.22 5.83 -25.67
N SER A 328 -12.53 4.53 -25.69
CA SER A 328 -11.56 3.45 -25.52
C SER A 328 -10.77 3.14 -26.80
N SER A 329 -9.44 3.31 -26.76
CA SER A 329 -8.52 2.91 -27.84
C SER A 329 -7.98 1.47 -27.72
N VAL A 330 -8.57 0.68 -26.82
CA VAL A 330 -8.10 -0.67 -26.51
C VAL A 330 -8.38 -1.62 -27.67
N SER A 331 -7.34 -2.22 -28.22
CA SER A 331 -7.44 -3.25 -29.26
C SER A 331 -7.10 -4.65 -28.77
N SER A 332 -6.38 -4.76 -27.63
CA SER A 332 -6.02 -6.06 -27.08
C SER A 332 -6.26 -6.13 -25.57
N LEU A 333 -6.95 -7.18 -25.13
CA LEU A 333 -7.27 -7.42 -23.73
C LEU A 333 -6.59 -8.72 -23.26
N LEU A 334 -5.69 -8.61 -22.29
CA LEU A 334 -5.04 -9.74 -21.65
C LEU A 334 -5.64 -9.91 -20.26
N VAL A 335 -6.23 -11.06 -19.97
CA VAL A 335 -6.88 -11.35 -18.69
C VAL A 335 -6.09 -12.43 -17.97
N GLN A 336 -5.65 -12.17 -16.75
CA GLN A 336 -5.00 -13.17 -15.91
C GLN A 336 -5.87 -13.49 -14.71
N PHE A 337 -6.12 -14.77 -14.48
CA PHE A 337 -6.66 -15.25 -13.21
C PHE A 337 -5.50 -15.72 -12.34
N THR A 338 -5.22 -14.97 -11.28
CA THR A 338 -4.13 -15.24 -10.34
C THR A 338 -4.47 -16.46 -9.49
N ALA A 339 -3.44 -17.22 -9.14
CA ALA A 339 -3.60 -18.41 -8.31
C ALA A 339 -4.22 -18.05 -6.95
N PRO A 340 -5.05 -18.93 -6.38
CA PRO A 340 -5.66 -18.66 -5.09
C PRO A 340 -4.59 -18.44 -4.01
N THR A 341 -4.73 -17.37 -3.23
CA THR A 341 -3.88 -17.11 -2.06
C THR A 341 -4.27 -18.11 -0.96
N MET A 342 -3.61 -19.28 -0.94
CA MET A 342 -3.92 -20.37 -0.01
C MET A 342 -3.47 -20.05 1.42
N THR A 343 -4.41 -19.99 2.36
CA THR A 343 -4.23 -20.50 3.74
C THR A 343 -5.47 -21.22 4.29
N VAL A 344 -6.64 -21.07 3.67
CA VAL A 344 -7.84 -21.84 4.03
C VAL A 344 -8.32 -22.51 2.76
N TYR A 345 -8.38 -23.84 2.77
CA TYR A 345 -9.10 -24.76 1.86
C TYR A 345 -8.23 -25.93 1.36
N SER A 346 -8.64 -27.10 1.81
CA SER A 346 -8.08 -28.45 1.62
C SER A 346 -7.97 -28.93 0.17
N HIS A 347 -7.13 -29.97 0.00
CA HIS A 347 -6.83 -30.88 -1.13
C HIS A 347 -7.85 -31.17 -2.26
N ARG A 348 -9.07 -30.61 -2.28
CA ARG A 348 -10.10 -30.86 -3.31
C ARG A 348 -10.00 -30.00 -4.58
N GLN A 349 -9.03 -29.10 -4.72
CA GLN A 349 -9.00 -28.11 -5.82
C GLN A 349 -8.18 -28.49 -7.07
N MET A 350 -7.69 -29.72 -7.21
CA MET A 350 -6.97 -30.13 -8.41
C MET A 350 -7.88 -30.44 -9.63
N GLU A 351 -9.20 -30.65 -9.45
CA GLU A 351 -10.13 -31.00 -10.55
C GLU A 351 -10.64 -29.82 -11.40
N ASN A 352 -10.39 -28.56 -11.04
CA ASN A 352 -11.02 -27.39 -11.69
C ASN A 352 -10.30 -26.83 -12.94
N THR A 353 -9.43 -27.58 -13.60
CA THR A 353 -8.66 -27.05 -14.75
C THR A 353 -9.55 -26.75 -15.95
N ARG A 354 -10.43 -27.69 -16.28
CA ARG A 354 -11.33 -27.59 -17.42
C ARG A 354 -12.42 -26.55 -17.14
N GLU A 355 -13.04 -26.60 -15.97
CA GLU A 355 -14.09 -25.66 -15.56
C GLU A 355 -13.58 -24.22 -15.55
N ALA A 356 -12.37 -23.96 -15.02
CA ALA A 356 -11.82 -22.59 -15.00
C ALA A 356 -11.58 -22.04 -16.41
N TYR A 357 -11.14 -22.88 -17.36
CA TYR A 357 -11.01 -22.46 -18.76
C TYR A 357 -12.33 -22.38 -19.49
N GLU A 358 -13.30 -23.27 -19.24
CA GLU A 358 -14.63 -23.21 -19.84
C GLU A 358 -15.37 -21.95 -19.39
N GLU A 359 -15.31 -21.64 -18.10
CA GLU A 359 -15.82 -20.39 -17.55
C GLU A 359 -15.03 -19.20 -18.13
N GLY A 360 -13.70 -19.20 -18.07
CA GLY A 360 -12.87 -18.16 -18.68
C GLY A 360 -13.16 -17.95 -20.18
N GLU A 361 -13.41 -19.00 -20.94
CA GLU A 361 -13.77 -18.90 -22.35
C GLU A 361 -15.15 -18.26 -22.53
N LYS A 362 -16.13 -18.64 -21.70
CA LYS A 362 -17.46 -18.01 -21.67
C LYS A 362 -17.38 -16.53 -21.31
N TYR A 363 -16.50 -16.16 -20.38
CA TYR A 363 -16.16 -14.77 -20.08
C TYR A 363 -15.72 -14.04 -21.35
N LEU A 364 -14.70 -14.55 -22.05
CA LEU A 364 -14.13 -13.86 -23.20
C LEU A 364 -15.13 -13.73 -24.33
N ARG A 365 -15.87 -14.80 -24.65
CA ARG A 365 -16.91 -14.74 -25.69
C ARG A 365 -17.92 -13.62 -25.39
N THR A 366 -18.34 -13.49 -24.14
CA THR A 366 -19.26 -12.43 -23.72
C THR A 366 -18.65 -11.02 -23.86
N VAL A 367 -17.35 -10.85 -23.57
CA VAL A 367 -16.66 -9.56 -23.75
C VAL A 367 -16.50 -9.25 -25.24
N VAL A 368 -16.05 -10.23 -26.01
CA VAL A 368 -15.79 -10.15 -27.45
C VAL A 368 -17.04 -9.84 -28.26
N GLU A 369 -18.16 -10.49 -27.95
CA GLU A 369 -19.44 -10.27 -28.64
C GLU A 369 -20.00 -8.86 -28.41
N ARG A 370 -19.56 -8.18 -27.35
CA ARG A 370 -20.02 -6.84 -26.99
C ARG A 370 -19.05 -5.76 -27.47
N PHE A 371 -17.75 -5.97 -27.32
CA PHE A 371 -16.73 -4.96 -27.59
C PHE A 371 -16.05 -5.14 -28.95
N HIS A 372 -16.67 -4.55 -29.98
CA HIS A 372 -16.25 -4.61 -31.39
C HIS A 372 -14.85 -4.05 -31.73
N PRO A 373 -14.26 -3.09 -30.99
CA PRO A 373 -12.90 -2.61 -31.24
C PRO A 373 -11.77 -3.61 -30.91
N LEU A 374 -12.05 -4.67 -30.13
CA LEU A 374 -11.02 -5.68 -29.85
C LEU A 374 -10.63 -6.42 -31.10
N ARG A 375 -9.32 -6.56 -31.28
CA ARG A 375 -8.71 -7.43 -32.27
C ARG A 375 -8.07 -8.66 -31.65
N GLN A 376 -7.78 -8.61 -30.36
CA GLN A 376 -7.12 -9.72 -29.69
C GLN A 376 -7.54 -9.84 -28.22
N VAL A 377 -7.69 -11.08 -27.77
CA VAL A 377 -7.99 -11.39 -26.38
C VAL A 377 -7.17 -12.59 -25.93
N SER A 378 -6.56 -12.53 -24.75
CA SER A 378 -5.83 -13.65 -24.17
C SER A 378 -6.27 -13.90 -22.74
N ILE A 379 -6.37 -15.16 -22.33
CA ILE A 379 -6.53 -15.58 -20.94
C ILE A 379 -5.31 -16.38 -20.51
N ASP A 380 -4.74 -15.99 -19.37
CA ASP A 380 -3.84 -16.82 -18.58
C ASP A 380 -4.52 -17.25 -17.29
N VAL A 381 -4.47 -18.53 -16.97
CA VAL A 381 -4.83 -19.06 -15.65
C VAL A 381 -3.54 -19.57 -15.03
N VAL A 382 -3.08 -18.90 -13.97
CA VAL A 382 -1.78 -19.18 -13.36
C VAL A 382 -1.69 -20.65 -12.96
N GLY A 383 -0.58 -21.29 -13.35
CA GLY A 383 -0.35 -22.73 -13.13
C GLY A 383 -1.06 -23.66 -14.11
N ARG A 384 -1.86 -23.13 -15.04
CA ARG A 384 -2.59 -23.92 -16.05
C ARG A 384 -2.20 -23.57 -17.49
N GLY A 385 -1.85 -22.30 -17.77
CA GLY A 385 -1.36 -21.83 -19.08
C GLY A 385 -2.23 -20.76 -19.77
N VAL A 386 -1.87 -20.45 -21.01
CA VAL A 386 -2.43 -19.34 -21.79
C VAL A 386 -3.24 -19.85 -23.00
N ARG A 387 -4.41 -19.25 -23.25
CA ARG A 387 -5.18 -19.35 -24.50
C ARG A 387 -5.42 -17.95 -25.06
N ALA A 388 -5.46 -17.82 -26.38
CA ALA A 388 -5.64 -16.53 -27.03
C ALA A 388 -6.48 -16.65 -28.30
N TRP A 389 -7.18 -15.57 -28.64
CA TRP A 389 -8.01 -15.44 -29.82
C TRP A 389 -7.70 -14.11 -30.51
N GLU A 390 -7.80 -14.12 -31.84
CA GLU A 390 -7.60 -12.95 -32.69
C GLU A 390 -8.76 -12.80 -33.68
N LEU A 391 -9.14 -11.56 -33.96
CA LEU A 391 -10.17 -11.22 -34.94
C LEU A 391 -9.56 -11.19 -36.35
N VAL A 392 -9.87 -12.21 -37.14
CA VAL A 392 -9.38 -12.38 -38.51
C VAL A 392 -10.56 -12.31 -39.47
N VAL A 393 -10.62 -11.27 -40.30
CA VAL A 393 -11.67 -11.08 -41.33
C VAL A 393 -13.10 -11.12 -40.73
N GLY A 394 -13.28 -10.56 -39.53
CA GLY A 394 -14.59 -10.48 -38.87
C GLY A 394 -14.95 -11.69 -38.01
N ASP A 395 -14.16 -12.76 -38.05
CA ASP A 395 -14.36 -13.95 -37.23
C ASP A 395 -13.22 -14.13 -36.21
N TRP A 396 -13.58 -14.57 -35.01
CA TRP A 396 -12.60 -14.87 -33.95
C TRP A 396 -12.00 -16.26 -34.14
N GLN A 397 -10.66 -16.31 -34.23
CA GLN A 397 -9.91 -17.54 -34.39
C GLN A 397 -9.06 -17.80 -33.15
N GLU A 398 -9.11 -19.02 -32.63
CA GLU A 398 -8.22 -19.44 -31.54
C GLU A 398 -6.79 -19.64 -32.07
N LEU A 399 -5.82 -19.08 -31.35
CA LEU A 399 -4.41 -19.22 -31.68
C LEU A 399 -3.84 -20.51 -31.09
N SER A 400 -2.79 -21.04 -31.72
CA SER A 400 -2.05 -22.16 -31.15
C SER A 400 -1.44 -21.79 -29.78
N ALA A 401 -1.23 -22.78 -28.91
CA ALA A 401 -0.67 -22.55 -27.58
C ALA A 401 0.71 -21.85 -27.60
N SER A 402 1.54 -22.08 -28.61
CA SER A 402 2.82 -21.39 -28.77
C SER A 402 2.63 -19.91 -29.12
N GLN A 403 1.75 -19.61 -30.08
CA GLN A 403 1.42 -18.23 -30.47
C GLN A 403 0.78 -17.46 -29.31
N ALA A 404 -0.14 -18.11 -28.58
CA ALA A 404 -0.80 -17.51 -27.42
C ALA A 404 0.22 -17.11 -26.34
N ARG A 405 1.22 -17.95 -26.07
CA ARG A 405 2.29 -17.64 -25.11
C ARG A 405 3.18 -16.50 -25.59
N GLU A 406 3.62 -16.54 -26.85
CA GLU A 406 4.48 -15.51 -27.43
C GLU A 406 3.83 -14.12 -27.33
N ILE A 407 2.59 -14.01 -27.79
CA ILE A 407 1.80 -12.78 -27.72
C ILE A 407 1.59 -12.32 -26.28
N TRP A 408 1.29 -13.25 -25.37
CA TRP A 408 1.12 -12.92 -23.96
C TRP A 408 2.39 -12.28 -23.38
N PHE A 409 3.55 -12.90 -23.58
CA PHE A 409 4.81 -12.39 -23.04
C PHE A 409 5.22 -11.07 -23.69
N GLU A 410 5.01 -10.91 -25.00
CA GLU A 410 5.29 -9.67 -25.71
C GLU A 410 4.44 -8.51 -25.18
N LYS A 411 3.11 -8.71 -25.13
CA LYS A 411 2.17 -7.64 -24.76
C LYS A 411 2.13 -7.37 -23.26
N ALA A 412 2.15 -8.41 -22.42
CA ALA A 412 2.05 -8.24 -20.97
C ALA A 412 3.27 -7.54 -20.36
N ALA A 413 4.43 -7.55 -21.03
CA ALA A 413 5.63 -6.88 -20.56
C ALA A 413 5.50 -5.34 -20.57
N THR A 414 4.76 -4.79 -21.53
CA THR A 414 4.65 -3.35 -21.78
C THR A 414 3.27 -2.77 -21.53
N ALA A 415 2.22 -3.61 -21.58
CA ALA A 415 0.85 -3.17 -21.39
C ALA A 415 0.61 -2.68 -19.94
N PRO A 416 -0.11 -1.56 -19.77
CA PRO A 416 -0.56 -1.13 -18.46
C PRO A 416 -1.42 -2.20 -17.78
N THR A 417 -1.23 -2.39 -16.48
CA THR A 417 -1.94 -3.41 -15.71
C THR A 417 -3.01 -2.79 -14.83
N PHE A 418 -4.20 -3.38 -14.80
CA PHE A 418 -5.19 -3.21 -13.73
C PHE A 418 -5.32 -4.52 -12.97
N GLU A 419 -5.20 -4.51 -11.66
CA GLU A 419 -5.16 -5.73 -10.85
C GLU A 419 -6.03 -5.59 -9.61
N LEU A 420 -6.76 -6.66 -9.26
CA LEU A 420 -7.35 -6.83 -7.94
C LEU A 420 -6.59 -7.96 -7.22
N VAL A 421 -6.04 -7.62 -6.06
CA VAL A 421 -5.26 -8.52 -5.22
C VAL A 421 -6.09 -8.82 -3.97
N PRO A 422 -6.29 -10.10 -3.62
CA PRO A 422 -6.85 -10.44 -2.32
C PRO A 422 -5.84 -10.05 -1.25
N GLN A 423 -6.30 -9.37 -0.21
CA GLN A 423 -5.49 -9.11 0.96
C GLN A 423 -5.28 -10.45 1.67
N GLY A 424 -4.08 -11.02 1.49
CA GLY A 424 -3.65 -12.17 2.27
C GLY A 424 -3.59 -11.80 3.75
N ILE A 425 -3.76 -12.81 4.61
CA ILE A 425 -3.66 -12.64 6.08
C ILE A 425 -2.28 -12.15 6.53
N ASP A 426 -1.25 -12.18 5.66
CA ASP A 426 0.08 -11.68 5.97
C ASP A 426 0.56 -10.59 5.02
N ASP A 427 0.58 -9.36 5.54
CA ASP A 427 1.73 -8.45 5.47
C ASP A 427 1.54 -7.35 6.54
N ARG A 428 1.97 -7.66 7.77
CA ARG A 428 2.20 -6.74 8.90
C ARG A 428 0.97 -6.13 9.59
N ALA A 429 0.35 -6.93 10.45
CA ALA A 429 -0.11 -6.58 11.80
C ALA A 429 -1.32 -7.43 12.17
N VAL A 430 -1.07 -8.63 12.71
CA VAL A 430 -1.97 -9.16 13.73
C VAL A 430 -1.62 -8.39 15.00
N THR A 431 -2.30 -7.27 15.22
CA THR A 431 -2.50 -6.75 16.58
C THR A 431 -3.41 -7.75 17.30
N PHE A 432 -2.85 -8.46 18.28
CA PHE A 432 -3.64 -9.06 19.34
C PHE A 432 -3.91 -8.01 20.41
#